data_AF-A0A7K1LB99-F1
#
_entry.id   AF-A0A7K1LB99-F1
#
_cell.length_a   1.000
_cell.length_b   1.000
_cell.length_c   1.000
_cell.angle_alpha   90.00
_cell.angle_beta   90.00
_cell.angle_gamma   90.00
#
_symmetry.space_group_name_H-M   'P 1'
#
loop_
_entity.id
_entity.type
_entity.pdbx_description
1 polymer ?
#
loop_
_entity_poly.entity_id
_entity_poly.type
_entity_poly.pdbx_seq_one_letter_code
_entity_poly.pdbx_strand_id
1 'polypeptide(L)'
;MSGGGRPGLGRRPARTRWAQHTVRLHHAGTKTFHHPTVGDLTLDYESIDLHADPGLNLTVYAAAPDSPSHDALRLLASWAATLDAASHLPQEDQPHHQGQ
;
A
#
# COMPACT_ATOMS: atom_id res chain seq x y z
N MET A 1 9.87 23.55 -43.42
CA MET A 1 10.83 22.58 -42.89
C MET A 1 11.00 22.85 -41.40
N SER A 2 10.59 21.86 -40.61
CA SER A 2 10.84 21.56 -39.20
C SER A 2 10.77 22.67 -38.15
N GLY A 3 9.67 22.65 -37.39
CA GLY A 3 9.68 22.96 -35.97
C GLY A 3 10.33 21.82 -35.18
N GLY A 4 11.12 22.16 -34.16
CA GLY A 4 11.76 21.21 -33.25
C GLY A 4 11.41 21.60 -31.81
N GLY A 5 10.67 20.72 -31.14
CA GLY A 5 10.05 20.95 -29.84
C GLY A 5 11.02 20.97 -28.66
N ARG A 6 10.55 21.62 -27.59
CA ARG A 6 11.17 21.66 -26.27
C ARG A 6 10.94 20.34 -25.53
N PRO A 7 11.96 19.65 -24.99
CA PRO A 7 11.73 18.57 -24.04
C PRO A 7 11.67 19.10 -22.61
N GLY A 8 10.54 18.82 -21.94
CA GLY A 8 10.28 19.09 -20.53
C GLY A 8 11.07 18.19 -19.58
N LEU A 9 11.10 18.65 -18.33
CA LEU A 9 11.81 18.17 -17.14
C LEU A 9 11.98 16.64 -17.01
N GLY A 10 13.21 16.20 -16.76
CA GLY A 10 13.53 14.84 -16.32
C GLY A 10 13.28 14.65 -14.82
N ARG A 11 12.34 13.76 -14.45
CA ARG A 11 12.39 13.09 -13.14
C ARG A 11 13.49 12.04 -13.21
N ARG A 12 14.57 12.22 -12.44
CA ARG A 12 15.73 11.30 -12.45
C ARG A 12 15.28 9.88 -12.05
N PRO A 13 15.81 8.82 -12.69
CA PRO A 13 15.41 7.44 -12.42
C PRO A 13 15.74 7.06 -10.96
N ALA A 14 14.86 6.27 -10.34
CA ALA A 14 14.96 5.81 -8.95
C ALA A 14 16.28 5.10 -8.60
N ARG A 15 17.09 4.76 -9.60
CA ARG A 15 18.27 3.87 -9.55
C ARG A 15 19.37 4.32 -8.57
N THR A 16 19.50 5.61 -8.28
CA THR A 16 20.54 6.09 -7.35
C THR A 16 20.26 5.74 -5.88
N ARG A 17 18.99 5.59 -5.46
CA ARG A 17 18.67 5.23 -4.07
C ARG A 17 18.89 3.75 -3.74
N TRP A 18 18.93 2.88 -4.74
CA TRP A 18 19.07 1.42 -4.56
C TRP A 18 20.53 0.99 -4.42
N ALA A 19 21.48 1.78 -4.91
CA ALA A 19 22.90 1.43 -4.94
C ALA A 19 23.62 1.54 -3.57
N GLN A 20 22.95 2.11 -2.55
CA GLN A 20 23.53 2.35 -1.22
C GLN A 20 22.92 1.47 -0.12
N HIS A 21 21.90 0.66 -0.43
CA HIS A 21 21.24 -0.18 0.55
C HIS A 21 21.63 -1.63 0.31
N THR A 22 22.55 -2.14 1.14
CA THR A 22 22.65 -3.57 1.37
C THR A 22 21.26 -4.03 1.82
N VAL A 23 20.55 -4.74 0.94
CA VAL A 23 19.25 -5.36 1.26
C VAL A 23 19.52 -6.40 2.33
N ARG A 24 19.45 -6.00 3.59
CA ARG A 24 19.39 -6.94 4.70
C ARG A 24 17.98 -7.49 4.66
N LEU A 25 17.86 -8.78 4.42
CA LEU A 25 16.60 -9.51 4.53
C LEU A 25 16.23 -9.51 6.02
N HIS A 26 15.59 -8.44 6.48
CA HIS A 26 15.05 -8.36 7.82
C HIS A 26 13.74 -9.13 7.80
N HIS A 27 13.78 -10.37 8.30
CA HIS A 27 12.60 -11.20 8.46
C HIS A 27 11.65 -10.67 9.53
N ALA A 28 12.13 -9.83 10.46
CA ALA A 28 11.28 -9.14 11.43
C ALA A 28 11.89 -7.81 11.86
N GLY A 29 11.05 -6.92 12.39
CA GLY A 29 11.48 -5.68 13.03
C GLY A 29 10.32 -4.73 13.29
N THR A 30 10.62 -3.47 13.60
CA THR A 30 9.61 -2.44 13.84
C THR A 30 9.76 -1.32 12.82
N LYS A 31 8.64 -0.81 12.31
CA LYS A 31 8.57 0.30 11.35
C LYS A 31 7.60 1.36 11.86
N THR A 32 8.02 2.62 11.77
CA THR A 32 7.16 3.76 12.07
C THR A 32 6.70 4.40 10.75
N PHE A 33 5.39 4.57 10.62
CA PHE A 33 4.74 5.21 9.48
C PHE A 33 4.07 6.51 9.92
N HIS A 34 4.15 7.53 9.08
CA HIS A 34 3.42 8.78 9.29
C HIS A 34 2.15 8.75 8.44
N HIS A 35 1.01 8.46 9.05
CA HIS A 35 -0.28 8.40 8.36
C HIS A 35 -1.01 9.75 8.47
N PRO A 36 -1.51 10.34 7.37
CA PRO A 36 -2.07 11.69 7.38
C PRO A 36 -3.29 11.88 8.28
N THR A 37 -4.05 10.81 8.52
CA THR A 37 -5.30 10.87 9.31
C THR A 37 -5.13 10.49 10.78
N VAL A 38 -4.22 9.56 11.10
CA VAL A 38 -4.09 9.00 12.46
C VAL A 38 -2.73 9.27 13.10
N GLY A 39 -1.85 10.01 12.40
CA GLY A 39 -0.52 10.32 12.88
C GLY A 39 0.41 9.13 12.80
N ASP A 40 1.24 8.98 13.83
CA ASP A 40 2.33 8.00 13.84
C ASP A 40 1.84 6.59 14.18
N LEU A 41 2.21 5.63 13.35
CA LEU A 41 1.94 4.21 13.51
C LEU A 41 3.24 3.44 13.64
N THR A 42 3.49 2.91 14.83
CA THR A 42 4.61 1.99 15.07
C THR A 42 4.08 0.57 14.97
N LEU A 43 4.54 -0.15 13.94
CA LEU A 43 4.11 -1.50 13.61
C LEU A 43 5.31 -2.44 13.61
N ASP A 44 5.18 -3.55 14.30
CA ASP A 44 6.05 -4.69 14.12
C ASP A 44 5.72 -5.35 12.78
N TYR A 45 6.73 -5.84 12.09
CA TYR A 45 6.57 -6.55 10.84
C TYR A 45 7.31 -7.87 10.87
N GLU A 46 6.77 -8.84 10.13
CA GLU A 46 7.38 -10.14 9.88
C GLU A 46 7.22 -10.50 8.40
N SER A 47 8.29 -10.97 7.77
CA SER A 47 8.31 -11.39 6.36
C SER A 47 8.58 -12.89 6.28
N ILE A 48 7.63 -13.61 5.69
CA ILE A 48 7.59 -15.08 5.62
C ILE A 48 7.59 -15.48 4.15
N ASP A 49 8.52 -16.33 3.75
CA ASP A 49 8.53 -16.93 2.41
C ASP A 49 7.48 -18.05 2.33
N LEU A 50 6.66 -18.02 1.28
CA LEU A 50 5.62 -19.03 1.10
C LEU A 50 6.22 -20.29 0.51
N HIS A 51 6.30 -21.36 1.30
CA HIS A 51 6.82 -22.64 0.81
C HIS A 51 5.98 -23.24 -0.33
N ALA A 52 4.68 -22.96 -0.36
CA ALA A 52 3.77 -23.46 -1.38
C ALA A 52 3.99 -22.79 -2.76
N ASP A 53 4.60 -21.61 -2.80
CA ASP A 53 4.84 -20.87 -4.05
C ASP A 53 6.21 -20.14 -3.98
N PRO A 54 7.28 -20.81 -4.44
CA PRO A 54 8.63 -20.27 -4.40
C PRO A 54 8.73 -18.94 -5.16
N GLY A 55 9.01 -17.86 -4.42
CA GLY A 55 9.11 -16.51 -4.95
C GLY A 55 8.04 -15.56 -4.42
N LEU A 56 7.02 -16.06 -3.72
CA LEU A 56 6.09 -15.24 -2.95
C LEU A 56 6.59 -15.03 -1.52
N ASN A 57 6.44 -13.79 -1.04
CA ASN A 57 6.72 -13.40 0.34
C ASN A 57 5.49 -12.71 0.92
N LEU A 58 5.06 -13.15 2.11
CA LEU A 58 4.04 -12.48 2.89
C LEU A 58 4.70 -11.63 3.95
N THR A 59 4.40 -10.34 3.96
CA THR A 59 4.79 -9.45 5.06
C THR A 59 3.57 -9.05 5.88
N VAL A 60 3.57 -9.41 7.15
CA VAL A 60 2.54 -9.04 8.13
C VAL A 60 3.02 -7.81 8.88
N TYR A 61 2.11 -6.86 9.12
CA TYR A 61 2.34 -5.70 9.99
C TYR A 61 1.32 -5.73 11.13
N ALA A 62 1.78 -5.61 12.37
CA ALA A 62 0.95 -5.64 13.56
C ALA A 62 1.34 -4.52 14.53
N ALA A 63 0.35 -3.92 15.18
CA ALA A 63 0.58 -3.02 16.29
C ALA A 63 0.58 -3.82 17.60
N ALA A 64 1.48 -3.47 18.52
CA ALA A 64 1.47 -4.03 19.87
C ALA A 64 0.10 -3.84 20.54
N PRO A 65 -0.45 -4.85 21.25
CA PRO A 65 -1.75 -4.73 21.91
C PRO A 65 -1.75 -3.58 22.92
N ASP A 66 -2.91 -2.95 23.12
CA ASP A 66 -3.13 -1.83 24.04
C ASP A 66 -2.20 -0.61 23.80
N SER A 67 -1.61 -0.50 22.60
CA SER A 67 -0.80 0.65 22.21
C SER A 67 -1.64 1.70 21.46
N PRO A 68 -1.21 2.98 21.44
CA PRO A 68 -1.86 4.00 20.62
C PRO A 68 -1.91 3.63 19.13
N SER A 69 -0.89 2.93 18.63
CA SER A 69 -0.85 2.43 17.26
C SER A 69 -1.87 1.31 17.00
N HIS A 70 -2.25 0.52 18.02
CA HIS A 70 -3.31 -0.49 17.92
C HIS A 70 -4.67 0.17 17.70
N ASP A 71 -4.99 1.19 18.50
CA ASP A 71 -6.25 1.93 18.38
C ASP A 71 -6.32 2.69 17.05
N ALA A 72 -5.22 3.33 16.66
CA ALA A 72 -5.11 4.03 15.38
C ALA A 72 -5.26 3.07 14.18
N LEU A 73 -4.67 1.87 14.25
CA LEU A 73 -4.82 0.83 13.22
C LEU A 73 -6.26 0.32 13.12
N ARG A 74 -6.94 0.11 14.27
CA ARG A 74 -8.37 -0.24 14.29
C ARG A 74 -9.24 0.86 13.68
N LEU A 75 -8.95 2.13 13.99
CA LEU A 75 -9.68 3.26 13.42
C LEU A 75 -9.53 3.29 11.90
N LEU A 76 -8.32 3.13 11.37
CA LEU A 76 -8.08 3.04 9.93
C LEU A 76 -8.83 1.88 9.29
N ALA A 77 -8.85 0.71 9.92
CA ALA A 77 -9.58 -0.46 9.41
C ALA A 77 -11.09 -0.16 9.29
N SER A 78 -11.68 0.49 10.30
CA SER A 78 -13.11 0.86 10.26
C SER A 78 -13.44 1.89 9.17
N TRP A 79 -12.54 2.85 8.96
CA TRP A 79 -12.69 3.86 7.91
C TRP A 79 -12.57 3.24 6.52
N ALA A 80 -11.59 2.35 6.30
CA ALA A 80 -11.42 1.63 5.05
C ALA A 80 -12.64 0.77 4.72
N ALA A 81 -13.20 0.06 5.70
CA ALA A 81 -14.43 -0.72 5.51
C ALA A 81 -15.63 0.14 5.10
N THR A 82 -15.72 1.37 5.63
CA THR A 82 -16.76 2.32 5.23
C THR A 82 -16.61 2.76 3.77
N LEU A 83 -15.37 3.00 3.33
CA LEU A 83 -15.08 3.35 1.94
C LEU A 83 -15.38 2.20 0.98
N ASP A 84 -15.03 0.98 1.35
CA ASP A 84 -15.32 -0.23 0.56
C ASP A 84 -16.83 -0.40 0.38
N ALA A 85 -17.60 -0.32 1.47
CA ALA A 85 -19.06 -0.39 1.42
C ALA A 85 -19.68 0.71 0.52
N ALA A 86 -19.14 1.93 0.55
CA ALA A 86 -19.58 3.01 -0.33
C ALA A 86 -19.21 2.77 -1.80
N SER A 87 -18.11 2.07 -2.08
CA SER A 87 -17.73 1.69 -3.43
C SER A 87 -18.51 0.49 -3.97
N HIS A 88 -19.06 -0.35 -3.08
CA HIS A 88 -19.90 -1.50 -3.40
C HIS A 88 -21.41 -1.18 -3.48
N LEU A 89 -21.79 0.11 -3.60
CA LEU A 89 -23.18 0.44 -3.92
C LEU A 89 -23.64 -0.41 -5.11
N PRO A 90 -24.83 -1.04 -5.05
CA PRO A 90 -25.29 -1.92 -6.10
C PRO A 90 -25.17 -1.18 -7.42
N GLN A 91 -24.31 -1.70 -8.30
CA GLN A 91 -24.29 -1.28 -9.69
C GLN A 91 -25.69 -1.61 -10.18
N GLU A 92 -26.58 -0.63 -10.22
CA GLU A 92 -27.96 -0.81 -10.67
C GLU A 92 -27.85 -1.59 -11.97
N ASP A 93 -28.45 -2.78 -11.95
CA ASP A 93 -28.53 -3.71 -13.05
C ASP A 93 -29.11 -2.92 -14.23
N GLN A 94 -28.24 -2.37 -15.07
CA GLN A 94 -28.65 -1.72 -16.30
C GLN A 94 -29.28 -2.84 -17.12
N PRO A 95 -30.61 -2.83 -17.32
CA PRO A 95 -31.22 -3.87 -18.11
C PRO A 95 -30.59 -3.77 -19.48
N HIS A 96 -29.93 -4.85 -19.90
CA HIS A 96 -29.41 -5.00 -21.23
C HIS A 96 -30.58 -4.89 -22.20
N HIS A 97 -30.84 -3.69 -22.71
CA HIS A 97 -31.77 -3.46 -23.81
C HIS A 97 -31.17 -4.10 -25.07
N GLN A 98 -31.36 -5.40 -25.19
CA GLN A 98 -31.12 -6.19 -26.39
C GLN A 98 -32.48 -6.59 -26.97
N GLY A 99 -32.83 -5.99 -28.11
CA GLY A 99 -33.83 -6.51 -29.05
C GLY A 99 -35.09 -5.67 -29.20
N GLN A 100 -35.10 -4.76 -30.18
CA GLN A 100 -35.74 -5.02 -31.48
C GLN A 100 -35.00 -4.29 -32.59
#